data_AF-A0A2V8LPK9-F1
#
_entry.id   AF-A0A2V8LPK9-F1
#
_cell.length_a   1.000
_cell.length_b   1.000
_cell.length_c   1.000
_cell.angle_alpha   90.00
_cell.angle_beta   90.00
_cell.angle_gamma   90.00
#
_symmetry.space_group_name_H-M   'P 1'
#
loop_
_entity.id
_entity.type
_entity.pdbx_description
1 polymer ?
#
loop_
_entity_poly.entity_id
_entity_poly.type
_entity_poly.pdbx_seq_one_letter_code
_entity_poly.pdbx_strand_id
1 'polypeptide(L)'
;RINRGLDANFDLWAFGLRSLYNESAGRVEVYLESLRSQAVNICGLDMSVSFDAGERIHMENSYKFDLDGLTLLGRQSGFDLERTWLDEEKLFSSNLFRVSEA
;
A
#
# COMPACT_ATOMS: atom_id res chain seq x y z
N ARG A 1 -6.24 14.13 6.86
CA ARG A 1 -7.66 14.01 7.30
C ARG A 1 -7.79 13.86 8.81
N ILE A 2 -6.92 13.09 9.45
CA ILE A 2 -6.96 12.84 10.91
C ILE A 2 -6.96 14.15 11.73
N ASN A 3 -6.06 15.11 11.45
CA ASN A 3 -6.08 16.42 12.14
C ASN A 3 -7.45 17.08 12.16
N ARG A 4 -8.10 17.17 11.00
CA ARG A 4 -9.41 17.80 10.86
C ARG A 4 -10.55 16.94 11.43
N GLY A 5 -10.48 15.62 11.26
CA GLY A 5 -11.58 14.71 11.56
C GLY A 5 -11.63 14.23 13.01
N LEU A 6 -10.49 14.19 13.68
CA LEU A 6 -10.33 13.66 15.04
C LEU A 6 -9.67 14.66 15.98
N ASP A 7 -9.64 15.95 15.60
CA ASP A 7 -8.99 17.02 16.36
C ASP A 7 -7.56 16.63 16.79
N ALA A 8 -6.75 16.29 15.80
CA ALA A 8 -5.36 15.88 16.00
C ALA A 8 -4.37 16.95 15.54
N ASN A 9 -3.14 16.86 16.03
CA ASN A 9 -2.10 17.86 15.79
C ASN A 9 -0.86 17.31 15.04
N PHE A 10 -1.02 16.38 14.11
CA PHE A 10 0.11 15.93 13.27
C PHE A 10 0.76 17.14 12.57
N ASP A 11 2.05 17.36 12.81
CA ASP A 11 2.87 18.30 12.04
C ASP A 11 3.36 17.58 10.77
N LEU A 12 2.72 17.87 9.64
CA LEU A 12 3.01 17.18 8.39
C LEU A 12 4.44 17.37 7.89
N TRP A 13 5.12 18.45 8.29
CA TRP A 13 6.50 18.72 7.91
C TRP A 13 7.51 17.93 8.73
N ALA A 14 7.09 17.35 9.84
CA ALA A 14 7.90 16.46 10.67
C ALA A 14 7.84 15.00 10.21
N PHE A 15 7.16 14.70 9.09
CA PHE A 15 7.12 13.36 8.48
C PHE A 15 7.59 13.40 7.02
N GLY A 16 8.41 12.42 6.65
CA GLY A 16 8.86 12.19 5.28
C GLY A 16 8.19 10.96 4.65
N LEU A 17 8.02 10.97 3.33
CA LEU A 17 7.56 9.79 2.59
C LEU A 17 8.72 8.85 2.33
N ARG A 18 8.59 7.58 2.76
CA ARG A 18 9.57 6.53 2.49
C ARG A 18 8.89 5.43 1.68
N SER A 19 9.40 5.18 0.48
CA SER A 19 8.96 4.09 -0.39
C SER A 19 10.11 3.10 -0.63
N LEU A 20 9.81 1.81 -0.53
CA LEU A 20 10.78 0.74 -0.71
C LEU A 20 10.14 -0.44 -1.43
N TYR A 21 10.91 -1.12 -2.28
CA TYR A 21 10.46 -2.35 -2.93
C TYR A 21 10.87 -3.55 -2.09
N ASN A 22 9.88 -4.32 -1.62
CA ASN A 22 10.10 -5.59 -0.96
C ASN A 22 10.06 -6.70 -2.02
N GLU A 23 11.25 -7.11 -2.48
CA GLU A 23 11.42 -8.12 -3.52
C GLU A 23 10.78 -9.45 -3.14
N SER A 24 10.94 -9.89 -1.88
CA SER A 24 10.41 -11.17 -1.41
C SER A 24 8.88 -11.25 -1.47
N ALA A 25 8.22 -10.11 -1.30
CA ALA A 25 6.76 -10.00 -1.34
C ALA A 25 6.22 -9.44 -2.66
N GLY A 26 7.09 -9.09 -3.61
CA GLY A 26 6.71 -8.51 -4.90
C GLY A 26 5.89 -7.22 -4.79
N ARG A 27 6.21 -6.32 -3.85
CA ARG A 27 5.39 -5.13 -3.59
C ARG A 27 6.21 -3.90 -3.26
N VAL A 28 5.68 -2.74 -3.62
CA VAL A 28 6.13 -1.46 -3.06
C VAL A 28 5.44 -1.26 -1.71
N GLU A 29 6.22 -0.94 -0.69
CA GLU A 29 5.74 -0.59 0.64
C GLU A 29 5.96 0.91 0.86
N VAL A 30 4.90 1.61 1.27
CA VAL A 30 4.91 3.06 1.49
C VAL A 30 4.70 3.35 2.95
N TYR A 31 5.56 4.21 3.50
CA TYR A 31 5.58 4.60 4.90
C TYR A 31 5.62 6.12 5.05
N LEU A 32 5.06 6.61 6.16
CA LEU A 32 5.43 7.91 6.72
C LEU A 32 6.49 7.68 7.78
N GLU A 33 7.65 8.31 7.62
CA GLU A 33 8.76 8.24 8.56
C GLU A 33 8.85 9.54 9.37
N SER A 34 8.88 9.43 10.69
CA SER A 34 9.05 10.58 11.57
C SER A 34 10.48 11.13 11.46
N LEU A 35 10.64 12.40 11.14
CA LEU A 35 11.96 13.02 10.92
C LEU A 35 12.65 13.44 12.22
N ARG A 36 11.90 13.46 13.33
CA ARG A 36 12.35 13.82 14.68
C ARG A 36 11.50 13.11 15.72
N SER A 37 11.99 12.97 16.95
CA SER A 37 11.12 12.55 18.05
C SER A 37 10.02 13.58 18.27
N GLN A 38 8.77 13.14 18.32
CA GLN A 38 7.60 13.99 18.46
C GLN A 38 6.42 13.22 19.08
N ALA A 39 5.48 13.95 19.68
CA ALA A 39 4.23 13.38 20.16
C ALA A 39 3.06 14.01 19.42
N VAL A 40 2.10 13.19 19.03
CA VAL A 40 0.86 13.60 18.38
C VAL A 40 -0.30 13.31 19.32
N ASN A 41 -1.02 14.36 19.65
CA ASN A 41 -2.27 14.28 20.38
C ASN A 41 -3.42 14.16 19.39
N ILE A 42 -4.32 13.22 19.65
CA ILE A 42 -5.56 13.00 18.92
C ILE A 42 -6.68 13.23 19.93
N CYS A 43 -7.06 14.51 20.11
CA CYS A 43 -7.96 14.94 21.18
C CYS A 43 -9.34 14.29 21.06
N GLY A 44 -9.83 14.08 19.83
CA GLY A 44 -11.10 13.39 19.56
C GLY A 44 -11.13 11.93 20.02
N LEU A 45 -9.99 11.35 20.42
CA LEU A 45 -9.86 10.00 20.97
C LEU A 45 -9.25 9.97 22.39
N ASP A 46 -8.99 11.11 23.01
CA ASP A 46 -8.26 11.22 24.29
C ASP A 46 -6.96 10.38 24.30
N MET A 47 -6.18 10.51 23.22
CA MET A 47 -5.01 9.67 22.97
C MET A 47 -3.80 10.51 22.58
N SER A 48 -2.63 10.10 23.06
CA SER A 48 -1.33 10.62 22.62
C SER A 48 -0.47 9.47 22.10
N VAL A 49 0.17 9.69 20.95
CA VAL A 49 1.09 8.74 20.33
C VAL A 49 2.45 9.40 20.20
N SER A 50 3.48 8.76 20.73
CA SER A 50 4.87 9.20 20.58
C SER A 50 5.51 8.49 19.40
N PHE A 51 6.34 9.22 18.67
CA PHE A 51 7.18 8.71 17.61
C PHE A 51 8.63 9.04 17.90
N ASP A 52 9.50 8.06 17.75
CA ASP A 52 10.94 8.29 17.70
C ASP A 52 11.38 8.81 16.32
N ALA A 53 12.56 9.45 16.26
CA ALA A 53 13.17 9.79 14.98
C ALA A 53 13.46 8.52 14.18
N GLY A 54 13.00 8.47 12.92
CA GLY A 54 13.10 7.32 12.04
C GLY A 54 11.99 6.27 12.23
N GLU A 55 11.09 6.43 13.21
CA GLU A 55 9.95 5.54 13.38
C GLU A 55 8.97 5.69 12.21
N ARG A 56 8.38 4.57 11.78
CA ARG A 56 7.56 4.51 10.54
C ARG A 56 6.13 4.08 10.82
N ILE A 57 5.20 4.79 10.19
CA ILE A 57 3.80 4.39 10.03
C ILE A 57 3.66 3.76 8.65
N HIS A 58 3.23 2.50 8.59
CA HIS A 58 2.88 1.86 7.32
C HIS A 58 1.60 2.48 6.75
N MET A 59 1.64 2.83 5.47
CA MET A 59 0.53 3.47 4.77
C MET A 59 -0.10 2.55 3.73
N GLU A 60 0.72 1.93 2.88
CA GLU A 60 0.22 1.17 1.73
C GLU A 60 1.17 0.04 1.33
N ASN A 61 0.57 -1.02 0.79
CA ASN A 61 1.27 -2.03 0.00
C ASN A 61 0.69 -2.03 -1.43
N SER A 62 1.54 -1.81 -2.42
CA SER A 62 1.20 -1.89 -3.83
C SER A 62 1.88 -3.11 -4.45
N TYR A 63 1.15 -4.23 -4.46
CA TYR A 63 1.60 -5.50 -5.04
C TYR A 63 1.76 -5.38 -6.56
N LYS A 64 2.82 -6.02 -7.06
CA LYS A 64 3.13 -6.13 -8.48
C LYS A 64 2.96 -7.59 -8.87
N PHE A 65 2.35 -7.81 -10.03
CA PHE A 65 2.02 -9.14 -10.51
C PHE A 65 2.58 -9.31 -11.91
N ASP A 66 3.17 -10.48 -12.15
CA ASP A 66 3.41 -10.98 -13.50
C ASP A 66 2.21 -11.82 -13.97
N LEU A 67 2.21 -12.19 -15.26
CA LEU A 67 1.10 -12.92 -15.87
C LEU A 67 0.95 -14.34 -15.31
N ASP A 68 2.06 -14.98 -14.93
CA ASP A 68 2.04 -16.32 -14.35
C ASP A 68 1.38 -16.30 -12.97
N GLY A 69 1.73 -15.31 -12.13
CA GLY A 69 1.12 -15.06 -10.84
C GLY A 69 -0.37 -14.71 -10.94
N LEU A 70 -0.75 -13.88 -11.91
CA LEU A 70 -2.17 -13.57 -12.18
C LEU A 70 -2.95 -14.81 -12.62
N THR A 71 -2.37 -15.65 -13.47
CA THR A 71 -2.99 -16.90 -13.92
C THR A 71 -3.20 -17.85 -12.76
N LEU A 72 -2.20 -18.03 -11.90
CA LEU A 72 -2.29 -18.85 -10.70
C LEU A 72 -3.36 -18.31 -9.73
N LEU A 73 -3.35 -17.01 -9.47
CA LEU A 73 -4.33 -16.35 -8.59
C LEU A 73 -5.76 -16.50 -9.11
N GLY A 74 -5.95 -16.34 -10.42
CA GLY A 74 -7.23 -16.58 -11.09
C GLY A 74 -7.72 -18.00 -10.82
N ARG A 75 -6.90 -19.01 -11.12
CA ARG A 75 -7.27 -20.43 -10.97
C ARG A 75 -7.58 -20.80 -9.53
N GLN A 76 -6.79 -20.32 -8.57
CA GLN A 76 -7.03 -20.51 -7.14
C GLN A 76 -8.36 -19.87 -6.68
N SER A 77 -8.82 -18.87 -7.41
CA SER A 77 -10.08 -18.16 -7.16
C SER A 77 -11.25 -18.68 -8.03
N GLY A 78 -11.06 -19.74 -8.82
CA GLY A 78 -12.09 -20.30 -9.70
C GLY A 78 -12.30 -19.56 -11.03
N PHE A 79 -11.27 -18.85 -11.51
CA PHE A 79 -11.29 -18.14 -12.77
C PHE A 79 -10.12 -18.53 -13.69
N ASP A 80 -10.38 -18.57 -14.98
CA ASP A 80 -9.34 -18.68 -16.00
C ASP A 80 -9.04 -17.30 -16.60
N LEU A 81 -7.76 -17.00 -16.77
CA LEU A 81 -7.30 -15.82 -17.50
C LEU A 81 -7.61 -16.01 -18.99
N GLU A 82 -8.61 -15.29 -19.51
CA GLU A 82 -9.08 -15.42 -20.88
C GLU A 82 -8.31 -14.51 -21.84
N ARG A 83 -8.07 -13.26 -21.42
CA ARG A 83 -7.40 -12.27 -22.26
C ARG A 83 -6.62 -11.26 -21.44
N THR A 84 -5.47 -10.86 -21.98
CA THR A 84 -4.62 -9.80 -21.43
C THR A 84 -4.40 -8.74 -22.49
N TRP A 85 -4.54 -7.48 -22.09
CA TRP A 85 -4.09 -6.32 -22.87
C TRP A 85 -2.95 -5.67 -22.11
N LEU A 86 -1.85 -5.43 -22.82
CA LEU A 86 -0.66 -4.74 -22.31
C LEU A 86 -0.57 -3.36 -22.95
N ASP A 87 0.02 -2.40 -22.23
CA ASP A 87 0.52 -1.18 -22.85
C ASP A 87 1.74 -1.48 -23.75
N GLU A 88 2.21 -0.48 -24.50
CA GLU A 88 3.31 -0.64 -25.47
C GLU A 88 4.62 -1.11 -24.82
N GLU A 89 4.91 -0.64 -23.60
CA GLU A 89 6.13 -0.99 -22.87
C GLU A 89 5.93 -2.26 -22.00
N LYS A 90 4.71 -2.81 -21.97
CA LYS A 90 4.33 -4.00 -21.19
C LYS A 90 4.59 -3.85 -19.69
N LEU A 91 4.40 -2.65 -19.16
CA LEU A 91 4.56 -2.33 -17.74
C LEU A 91 3.24 -2.42 -16.96
N PHE A 92 2.11 -2.47 -17.65
CA PHE A 92 0.78 -2.57 -17.08
C PHE A 92 -0.09 -3.52 -17.90
N SER A 93 -0.98 -4.25 -17.23
CA SER A 93 -1.95 -5.13 -17.89
C SER A 93 -3.37 -4.87 -17.41
N SER A 94 -4.32 -4.95 -18.35
CA SER A 94 -5.73 -5.19 -18.06
C SER A 94 -6.05 -6.65 -18.42
N ASN A 95 -6.76 -7.35 -17.54
CA ASN A 95 -6.95 -8.80 -17.65
C ASN A 95 -8.44 -9.14 -17.54
N LEU A 96 -8.96 -9.87 -18.53
CA LEU A 96 -10.28 -10.46 -18.51
C LEU A 96 -10.19 -11.88 -17.96
N PHE A 97 -10.96 -12.13 -16.91
CA PHE A 97 -11.11 -13.44 -16.29
C PHE A 97 -12.51 -13.98 -16.55
N ARG A 98 -12.59 -15.28 -16.84
CA ARG A 98 -13.84 -16.02 -17.01
C ARG A 98 -13.97 -17.03 -15.89
N VAL A 99 -15.18 -17.26 -15.39
CA VAL A 99 -15.44 -18.31 -14.41
C VAL A 99 -14.98 -19.65 -15.01
N SER A 100 -14.16 -20.39 -14.26
CA SER A 100 -13.72 -21.72 -14.68
C SER A 100 -14.91 -22.67 -14.73
N GLU A 101 -15.01 -23.44 -15.82
CA GLU A 101 -15.98 -24.53 -15.88
C GLU A 101 -15.44 -25.70 -15.05
N ALA A 102 -16.27 -26.21 -14.14
CA ALA A 102 -15.92 -27.30 -13.22
C ALA A 102 -15.68 -28.63 -13.95
#